data_AF-A0AAD9WLA4-F1
#
_entry.id   AF-A0AAD9WLA4-F1
#
_cell.length_a   1.000
_cell.length_b   1.000
_cell.length_c   1.000
_cell.angle_alpha   90.00
_cell.angle_beta   90.00
_cell.angle_gamma   90.00
#
_symmetry.space_group_name_H-M   'P 1'
#
loop_
_entity.id
_entity.type
_entity.pdbx_description
1 polymer ?
#
loop_
_entity_poly.entity_id
_entity_poly.type
_entity_poly.pdbx_seq_one_letter_code
_entity_poly.pdbx_strand_id
1 'polypeptide(L)'
;MDISPFARPCHLYSGRVKRRFHFEECWADEVECSGLVKRVWDVEDVGHHMHDLVSKIRKCTDQLKVWYTRTKRDRQREILKKQVVLCEASKSNQIGSWENIRALERELDVLLTKEEIFWHQQSRENWLQWGDKNTKYFHVQALSKRARNTIKGIYDDNGMWK
;
A
#
# COMPACT_ATOMS: atom_id res chain seq x y z
N MET A 1 -9.65 11.27 21.45
CA MET A 1 -8.75 10.25 22.01
C MET A 1 -8.31 9.38 20.85
N ASP A 2 -7.09 9.64 20.34
CA ASP A 2 -6.54 8.97 19.16
C ASP A 2 -6.16 7.53 19.48
N ILE A 3 -7.00 6.58 19.05
CA ILE A 3 -6.63 5.17 19.04
C ILE A 3 -5.93 4.90 17.71
N SER A 4 -4.69 5.37 17.60
CA SER A 4 -3.79 5.00 16.51
C SER A 4 -3.46 3.49 16.62
N PRO A 5 -3.70 2.66 15.59
CA PRO A 5 -3.61 1.21 15.70
C PRO A 5 -2.18 0.65 15.48
N PHE A 6 -1.14 1.41 15.81
CA PHE A 6 0.24 0.94 15.73
C PHE A 6 0.66 0.18 17.00
N ALA A 7 0.05 -0.97 17.22
CA ALA A 7 0.62 -1.96 18.14
C ALA A 7 1.86 -2.58 17.47
N ARG A 8 3.04 -2.15 17.95
CA ARG A 8 4.33 -2.75 17.59
C ARG A 8 4.40 -4.19 18.11
N PRO A 9 4.85 -5.18 17.31
CA PRO A 9 5.20 -6.49 17.82
C PRO A 9 6.47 -6.39 18.67
N CYS A 10 6.36 -6.61 19.97
CA CYS A 10 7.52 -6.94 20.79
C CYS A 10 7.76 -8.44 20.65
N HIS A 11 8.90 -8.84 20.09
CA HIS A 11 9.81 -9.89 20.57
C HIS A 11 11.07 -9.87 19.70
N LEU A 12 12.14 -9.30 20.27
CA LEU A 12 13.55 -9.67 20.12
C LEU A 12 13.97 -10.27 18.75
N TYR A 13 14.17 -9.42 17.74
CA TYR A 13 15.20 -9.58 16.71
C TYR A 13 15.39 -8.22 16.04
N SER A 14 16.52 -7.56 16.32
CA SER A 14 16.95 -6.31 15.66
C SER A 14 17.46 -6.62 14.24
N GLY A 15 16.58 -7.11 13.38
CA GLY A 15 16.79 -7.21 11.94
C GLY A 15 15.60 -6.57 11.25
N ARG A 16 15.82 -5.76 10.23
CA ARG A 16 14.73 -5.31 9.35
C ARG A 16 14.08 -6.57 8.76
N VAL A 17 12.93 -6.97 9.28
CA VAL A 17 12.15 -8.07 8.71
C VAL A 17 11.88 -7.71 7.25
N LYS A 18 12.48 -8.47 6.33
CA LYS A 18 12.29 -8.25 4.90
C LYS A 18 10.81 -8.46 4.61
N ARG A 19 10.09 -7.36 4.33
CA ARG A 19 8.67 -7.46 4.01
C ARG A 19 8.49 -8.40 2.83
N ARG A 20 7.60 -9.37 2.97
CA ARG A 20 7.24 -10.27 1.87
C ARG A 20 6.68 -9.43 0.73
N PHE A 21 7.08 -9.78 -0.49
CA PHE A 21 6.47 -9.18 -1.68
C PHE A 21 4.99 -9.59 -1.72
N HIS A 22 4.13 -8.61 -1.96
CA HIS A 22 2.71 -8.83 -2.24
C HIS A 22 2.41 -8.11 -3.54
N PHE A 23 1.75 -8.82 -4.45
CA PHE A 23 1.19 -8.20 -5.64
C PHE A 23 -0.09 -7.48 -5.22
N GLU A 24 -0.26 -6.25 -5.67
CA GLU A 24 -1.44 -5.45 -5.36
C GLU A 24 -2.35 -5.42 -6.58
N GLU A 25 -3.65 -5.58 -6.36
CA GLU A 25 -4.65 -5.67 -7.42
C GLU A 25 -4.68 -4.43 -8.31
N CYS A 26 -4.54 -3.23 -7.73
CA CYS A 26 -4.43 -1.97 -8.49
C CYS A 26 -3.26 -1.93 -9.48
N TRP A 27 -2.25 -2.79 -9.35
CA TRP A 27 -1.19 -2.87 -10.35
C TRP A 27 -1.70 -3.48 -11.65
N ALA A 28 -2.74 -4.31 -11.62
CA ALA A 28 -3.30 -4.94 -12.82
C ALA A 28 -4.03 -3.93 -13.73
N ASP A 29 -4.56 -2.84 -13.16
CA ASP A 29 -5.26 -1.78 -13.91
C ASP A 29 -4.28 -0.85 -14.66
N GLU A 30 -3.00 -0.84 -14.27
CA GLU A 30 -1.98 0.01 -14.88
C GLU A 30 -1.38 -0.68 -16.12
N VAL A 31 -1.48 -0.04 -17.28
CA VAL A 31 -0.97 -0.54 -18.57
C VAL A 31 0.54 -0.86 -18.49
N GLU A 32 1.29 -0.05 -17.74
CA GLU A 32 2.73 -0.25 -17.55
C GLU A 32 3.09 -1.56 -16.83
N CYS A 33 2.25 -2.02 -15.90
CA CYS A 33 2.44 -3.28 -15.18
C CYS A 33 2.31 -4.47 -16.12
N SER A 34 1.24 -4.51 -16.93
CA SER A 34 1.05 -5.57 -17.93
C SER A 34 2.21 -5.61 -18.93
N GLY A 35 2.66 -4.44 -19.40
CA GLY A 35 3.83 -4.34 -20.27
C GLY A 35 5.12 -4.83 -19.61
N LEU A 36 5.31 -4.56 -18.33
CA LEU A 36 6.49 -5.02 -17.58
C LEU A 36 6.50 -6.53 -17.40
N VAL A 37 5.35 -7.12 -17.02
CA VAL A 37 5.23 -8.58 -16.88
C VAL A 37 5.49 -9.28 -18.22
N LYS A 38 4.87 -8.82 -19.30
CA LYS A 38 5.09 -9.37 -20.66
C LYS A 38 6.56 -9.32 -21.05
N ARG A 39 7.22 -8.16 -20.89
CA ARG A 39 8.65 -8.00 -21.21
C ARG A 39 9.56 -8.99 -20.48
N VAL A 40 9.24 -9.32 -19.23
CA VAL A 40 10.04 -10.27 -18.44
C VAL A 40 9.74 -11.72 -18.85
N TRP A 41 8.49 -11.99 -19.23
CA TRP A 41 8.05 -13.33 -19.61
C TRP A 41 8.44 -13.73 -21.04
N ASP A 42 8.51 -12.77 -21.95
CA ASP A 42 8.86 -12.98 -23.36
C ASP A 42 10.36 -13.23 -23.58
N VAL A 43 11.19 -13.16 -22.52
CA VAL A 43 12.61 -13.52 -22.62
C VAL A 43 12.73 -15.04 -22.69
N GLU A 44 13.17 -15.55 -23.84
CA GLU A 44 13.62 -16.93 -23.98
C GLU A 44 14.89 -17.13 -23.16
N ASP A 45 14.83 -17.95 -22.11
CA ASP A 45 15.97 -18.30 -21.27
C ASP A 45 16.39 -19.74 -21.64
N VAL A 46 17.67 -19.95 -21.95
CA VAL A 46 18.21 -21.22 -22.53
C VAL A 46 18.46 -22.29 -21.45
N GLY A 47 17.68 -22.28 -20.35
CA GLY A 47 17.95 -23.04 -19.13
C GLY A 47 16.92 -24.13 -18.78
N HIS A 48 17.20 -24.90 -17.72
CA HIS A 48 16.25 -25.89 -17.18
C HIS A 48 14.93 -25.23 -16.74
N HIS A 49 13.81 -25.70 -17.30
CA HIS A 49 12.44 -25.17 -17.16
C HIS A 49 12.02 -24.72 -15.74
N MET A 50 12.40 -25.43 -14.67
CA MET A 50 12.05 -25.03 -13.29
C MET A 50 12.91 -23.87 -12.75
N HIS A 51 14.21 -23.85 -13.07
CA HIS A 51 15.10 -22.76 -12.67
C HIS A 51 14.74 -21.48 -13.44
N ASP A 52 14.28 -21.63 -14.68
CA ASP A 52 13.78 -20.53 -15.51
C ASP A 52 12.53 -19.88 -14.89
N LEU A 53 11.53 -20.66 -14.49
CA LEU A 53 10.30 -20.12 -13.88
C LEU A 53 10.59 -19.32 -12.59
N VAL A 54 11.37 -19.88 -11.67
CA VAL A 54 11.69 -19.19 -10.40
C VAL A 54 12.49 -17.91 -10.66
N SER A 55 13.40 -17.95 -11.64
CA SER A 55 14.19 -16.78 -12.04
C SER A 55 13.32 -15.70 -12.68
N LYS A 56 12.38 -16.07 -13.56
CA LYS A 56 11.40 -15.16 -14.17
C LYS A 56 10.49 -14.52 -13.13
N ILE A 57 9.95 -15.30 -12.19
CA ILE A 57 9.15 -14.77 -11.07
C ILE A 57 9.98 -13.76 -10.26
N ARG A 58 11.23 -14.10 -9.88
CA ARG A 58 12.10 -13.18 -9.12
C ARG A 58 12.37 -11.89 -9.90
N LYS A 59 12.78 -11.99 -11.16
CA LYS A 59 13.01 -10.84 -12.06
C LYS A 59 11.76 -9.95 -12.14
N CYS A 60 10.57 -10.54 -12.33
CA CYS A 60 9.30 -9.82 -12.31
C CYS A 60 9.06 -9.12 -10.98
N THR A 61 9.20 -9.82 -9.85
CA THR A 61 8.94 -9.21 -8.54
C THR A 61 9.89 -8.05 -8.23
N ASP A 62 11.15 -8.11 -8.67
CA ASP A 62 12.11 -7.04 -8.42
C ASP A 62 11.88 -5.84 -9.34
N GLN A 63 11.58 -6.07 -10.62
CA GLN A 63 11.19 -5.00 -11.53
C GLN A 63 9.88 -4.32 -11.10
N LEU A 64 8.88 -5.09 -10.67
CA LEU A 64 7.62 -4.57 -10.15
C LEU A 64 7.83 -3.72 -8.89
N LYS A 65 8.70 -4.12 -7.96
CA LYS A 65 9.02 -3.31 -6.77
C LYS A 65 9.64 -1.96 -7.13
N VAL A 66 10.59 -1.96 -8.07
CA VAL A 66 11.27 -0.74 -8.51
C VAL A 66 10.28 0.18 -9.21
N TRP A 67 9.52 -0.37 -10.16
CA TRP A 67 8.47 0.34 -10.87
C TRP A 67 7.47 0.96 -9.90
N TYR A 68 6.91 0.17 -8.99
CA TYR A 68 5.91 0.65 -8.04
C TYR A 68 6.46 1.74 -7.10
N THR A 69 7.69 1.60 -6.61
CA THR A 69 8.33 2.63 -5.77
C THR A 69 8.51 3.93 -6.53
N ARG A 70 8.84 3.86 -7.82
CA ARG A 70 8.95 5.02 -8.71
C ARG A 70 7.58 5.65 -8.95
N THR A 71 6.60 4.87 -9.42
CA THR A 71 5.24 5.33 -9.73
C THR A 71 4.58 6.00 -8.53
N LYS A 72 4.72 5.42 -7.33
CA LYS A 72 4.22 6.03 -6.09
C LYS A 72 4.83 7.40 -5.83
N ARG A 73 6.16 7.53 -5.96
CA ARG A 73 6.87 8.80 -5.74
C ARG A 73 6.49 9.85 -6.78
N ASP A 74 6.34 9.44 -8.04
CA ASP A 74 5.99 10.35 -9.12
C ASP A 74 4.56 10.85 -8.98
N ARG A 75 3.61 9.98 -8.61
CA ARG A 75 2.22 10.38 -8.30
C ARG A 75 2.17 11.37 -7.13
N GLN A 76 2.88 11.10 -6.04
CA GLN A 76 2.95 12.01 -4.89
C GLN A 76 3.54 13.37 -5.29
N ARG A 77 4.57 13.37 -6.15
CA ARG A 77 5.16 14.60 -6.69
C ARG A 77 4.19 15.37 -7.55
N GLU A 78 3.40 14.68 -8.37
CA GLU A 78 2.41 15.30 -9.25
C GLU A 78 1.27 15.94 -8.46
N ILE A 79 0.75 15.25 -7.44
CA ILE A 79 -0.24 15.80 -6.49
C ILE A 79 0.30 17.08 -5.85
N LEU A 80 1.52 17.03 -5.29
CA LEU A 80 2.13 18.19 -4.65
C LEU A 80 2.32 19.36 -5.64
N LYS A 81 2.79 19.06 -6.85
CA LYS A 81 2.97 20.08 -7.90
C LYS A 81 1.65 20.75 -8.25
N LYS A 82 0.57 19.99 -8.45
CA LYS A 82 -0.75 20.55 -8.76
C LYS A 82 -1.33 21.35 -7.59
N GLN A 83 -1.12 20.91 -6.35
CA GLN A 83 -1.52 21.67 -5.16
C GLN A 83 -0.83 23.03 -5.05
N VAL A 84 0.49 23.09 -5.34
CA VAL A 84 1.23 24.36 -5.35
C VAL A 84 0.70 25.29 -6.44
N VAL A 85 0.56 24.79 -7.67
CA VAL A 85 0.04 25.59 -8.79
C VAL A 85 -1.39 26.09 -8.51
N LEU A 86 -2.24 25.25 -7.93
CA LEU A 86 -3.60 25.64 -7.53
C LEU A 86 -3.58 26.74 -6.46
N CYS A 87 -2.70 26.63 -5.46
CA CYS A 87 -2.54 27.64 -4.42
C CYS A 87 -2.07 28.99 -4.99
N GLU A 88 -1.13 28.97 -5.95
CA GLU A 88 -0.64 30.16 -6.64
C GLU A 88 -1.73 30.78 -7.52
N ALA A 89 -2.44 29.96 -8.31
CA ALA A 89 -3.53 30.41 -9.18
C ALA A 89 -4.69 31.01 -8.38
N SER A 90 -5.01 30.43 -7.20
CA SER A 90 -6.05 30.94 -6.30
C SER A 90 -5.70 32.28 -5.66
N LYS A 91 -4.41 32.62 -5.52
CA LYS A 91 -3.95 33.92 -5.00
C LYS A 91 -3.92 35.00 -6.08
N SER A 92 -3.81 34.59 -7.34
CA SER A 92 -3.82 35.50 -8.49
C SER A 92 -5.24 36.00 -8.77
N ASN A 93 -5.51 37.29 -8.57
CA ASN A 93 -6.82 37.91 -8.79
C ASN A 93 -7.09 38.21 -10.28
N GLN A 94 -6.64 37.33 -11.17
CA GLN A 94 -6.69 37.54 -12.62
C GLN A 94 -8.05 37.13 -13.18
N ILE A 95 -8.66 38.00 -14.01
CA ILE A 95 -9.93 37.74 -14.69
C ILE A 95 -9.73 36.55 -15.64
N GLY A 96 -10.62 35.54 -15.56
CA GLY A 96 -10.50 34.28 -16.31
C GLY A 96 -9.69 33.16 -15.60
N SER A 97 -9.09 33.45 -14.45
CA SER A 97 -8.34 32.46 -13.64
C SER A 97 -9.22 31.30 -13.16
N TRP A 98 -10.52 31.52 -12.97
CA TRP A 98 -11.45 30.54 -12.40
C TRP A 98 -11.65 29.27 -13.27
N GLU A 99 -11.55 29.37 -14.60
CA GLU A 99 -11.63 28.20 -15.49
C GLU A 99 -10.37 27.33 -15.36
N ASN A 100 -9.20 27.96 -15.27
CA ASN A 100 -7.92 27.28 -15.06
C ASN A 100 -7.86 26.64 -13.67
N ILE A 101 -8.32 27.34 -12.63
CA ILE A 101 -8.45 26.80 -11.27
C ILE A 101 -9.35 25.56 -11.29
N ARG A 102 -10.53 25.64 -11.92
CA ARG A 102 -11.47 24.51 -11.99
C ARG A 102 -10.92 23.33 -12.77
N ALA A 103 -10.15 23.58 -13.84
CA ALA A 103 -9.46 22.52 -14.58
C ALA A 103 -8.40 21.84 -13.70
N LEU A 104 -7.57 22.63 -13.00
CA LEU A 104 -6.56 22.12 -12.07
C LEU A 104 -7.17 21.33 -10.91
N GLU A 105 -8.31 21.78 -10.36
CA GLU A 105 -9.06 21.08 -9.32
C GLU A 105 -9.53 19.71 -9.81
N ARG A 106 -10.10 19.62 -11.02
CA ARG A 106 -10.53 18.34 -11.59
C ARG A 106 -9.37 17.38 -11.81
N GLU A 107 -8.25 17.88 -12.32
CA GLU A 107 -7.06 17.05 -12.51
C GLU A 107 -6.48 16.55 -11.17
N LEU A 108 -6.49 17.42 -10.15
CA LEU A 108 -6.07 17.05 -8.80
C LEU A 108 -7.02 16.04 -8.17
N ASP A 109 -8.33 16.21 -8.35
CA ASP A 109 -9.37 15.31 -7.84
C ASP A 109 -9.18 13.89 -8.41
N VAL A 110 -8.97 13.78 -9.73
CA VAL A 110 -8.68 12.48 -10.38
C VAL A 110 -7.44 11.80 -9.78
N LEU A 111 -6.37 12.56 -9.49
CA LEU A 111 -5.17 12.00 -8.85
C LEU A 111 -5.43 11.57 -7.40
N LEU A 112 -6.21 12.36 -6.65
CA LEU A 112 -6.56 12.06 -5.28
C LEU A 112 -7.48 10.84 -5.18
N THR A 113 -8.46 10.69 -6.07
CA THR A 113 -9.33 9.50 -6.13
C THR A 113 -8.51 8.23 -6.37
N LYS A 114 -7.52 8.28 -7.28
CA LYS A 114 -6.61 7.14 -7.51
C LYS A 114 -5.79 6.80 -6.26
N GLU A 115 -5.35 7.82 -5.53
CA GLU A 115 -4.61 7.64 -4.28
C GLU A 115 -5.50 7.10 -3.16
N GLU A 116 -6.75 7.55 -3.08
CA GLU A 116 -7.76 7.05 -2.13
C GLU A 116 -8.07 5.58 -2.38
N ILE A 117 -8.36 5.18 -3.63
CA ILE A 117 -8.58 3.77 -4.00
C ILE A 117 -7.36 2.93 -3.60
N PHE A 118 -6.16 3.45 -3.88
CA PHE A 118 -4.92 2.79 -3.53
C PHE A 118 -4.78 2.59 -2.00
N TRP A 119 -5.02 3.63 -1.19
CA TRP A 119 -4.95 3.53 0.27
C TRP A 119 -6.06 2.67 0.87
N HIS A 120 -7.26 2.68 0.27
CA HIS A 120 -8.35 1.82 0.65
C HIS A 120 -8.00 0.34 0.49
N GLN A 121 -7.36 -0.04 -0.61
CA GLN A 121 -6.84 -1.41 -0.80
C GLN A 121 -5.73 -1.75 0.19
N GLN A 122 -4.79 -0.82 0.43
CA GLN A 122 -3.63 -1.04 1.30
C GLN A 122 -3.98 -1.16 2.78
N SER A 123 -4.95 -0.37 3.24
CA SER A 123 -5.24 -0.25 4.67
C SER A 123 -5.78 -1.58 5.23
N ARG A 124 -6.40 -2.43 4.39
CA ARG A 124 -7.18 -3.61 4.83
C ARG A 124 -8.22 -3.23 5.90
N GLU A 125 -8.61 -1.95 5.93
CA GLU A 125 -9.45 -1.36 6.97
C GLU A 125 -10.92 -1.53 6.64
N ASN A 126 -11.41 -2.76 6.80
CA ASN A 126 -12.85 -3.04 6.76
C ASN A 126 -13.64 -2.30 7.86
N TRP A 127 -12.95 -1.68 8.82
CA TRP A 127 -13.56 -0.96 9.95
C TRP A 127 -14.13 0.40 9.55
N LEU A 128 -13.61 1.03 8.50
CA LEU A 128 -14.06 2.35 8.03
C LEU A 128 -15.55 2.36 7.68
N GLN A 129 -16.07 1.26 7.10
CA GLN A 129 -17.49 1.09 6.81
C GLN A 129 -18.39 1.14 8.06
N TRP A 130 -17.86 0.73 9.22
CA TRP A 130 -18.61 0.63 10.46
C TRP A 130 -18.50 1.89 11.33
N GLY A 131 -17.64 2.84 10.94
CA GLY A 131 -17.37 4.06 11.69
C GLY A 131 -16.92 3.80 13.13
N ASP A 132 -17.28 4.69 14.04
CA ASP A 132 -16.98 4.56 15.48
C ASP A 132 -18.10 3.83 16.27
N LYS A 133 -19.01 3.17 15.56
CA LYS A 133 -20.11 2.44 16.20
C LYS A 133 -19.57 1.13 16.74
N ASN A 134 -19.96 0.78 17.96
CA ASN A 134 -19.61 -0.51 18.56
C ASN A 134 -20.41 -1.65 17.89
N THR A 135 -19.94 -2.08 16.72
CA THR A 135 -20.60 -3.07 15.86
C THR A 135 -20.04 -4.48 16.10
N LYS A 136 -20.77 -5.49 15.63
CA LYS A 136 -20.33 -6.90 15.65
C LYS A 136 -18.91 -7.08 15.07
N TYR A 137 -18.54 -6.28 14.08
CA TYR A 137 -17.20 -6.28 13.50
C TYR A 137 -16.12 -6.03 14.56
N PHE A 138 -16.27 -5.00 15.39
CA PHE A 138 -15.29 -4.65 16.44
C PHE A 138 -15.24 -5.70 17.55
N HIS A 139 -16.38 -6.29 17.92
CA HIS A 139 -16.41 -7.40 18.88
C HIS A 139 -15.66 -8.62 18.35
N VAL A 140 -15.86 -9.00 17.09
CA VAL A 140 -15.15 -10.14 16.47
C VAL A 140 -13.65 -9.86 16.34
N GLN A 141 -13.25 -8.64 15.94
CA GLN A 141 -11.85 -8.22 15.90
C GLN A 141 -11.19 -8.27 17.29
N ALA A 142 -11.86 -7.74 18.32
CA ALA A 142 -11.37 -7.76 19.69
C ALA A 142 -11.21 -9.20 20.22
N LEU A 143 -12.17 -10.09 19.93
CA LEU A 143 -12.07 -11.50 20.27
C LEU A 143 -10.91 -12.20 19.55
N SER A 144 -10.74 -11.96 18.24
CA SER A 144 -9.61 -12.51 17.48
C SER A 144 -8.26 -12.02 18.02
N LYS A 145 -8.14 -10.73 18.35
CA LYS A 145 -6.96 -10.17 19.00
C LYS A 145 -6.71 -10.79 20.37
N ARG A 146 -7.75 -10.93 21.21
CA ARG A 146 -7.67 -11.60 22.50
C ARG A 146 -7.17 -13.02 22.34
N ALA A 147 -7.74 -13.81 21.43
CA ALA A 147 -7.31 -15.18 21.18
C ALA A 147 -5.84 -15.27 20.73
N ARG A 148 -5.40 -14.37 19.84
CA ARG A 148 -4.01 -14.31 19.36
C ARG A 148 -3.01 -13.88 20.45
N ASN A 149 -3.42 -12.96 21.32
CA ASN A 149 -2.57 -12.39 22.36
C ASN A 149 -2.69 -13.15 23.69
N THR A 150 -3.54 -14.17 23.78
CA THR A 150 -3.65 -15.01 24.96
C THR A 150 -2.39 -15.85 25.07
N ILE A 151 -1.56 -15.53 26.06
CA ILE A 151 -0.42 -16.36 26.43
C ILE A 151 -0.98 -17.62 27.09
N LYS A 152 -0.80 -18.76 26.45
CA LYS A 152 -1.31 -20.06 26.93
C LYS A 152 -0.49 -20.65 28.08
N GLY A 153 0.71 -20.14 28.28
CA GLY A 153 1.63 -20.57 29.31
C GLY A 153 2.99 -19.90 29.15
N ILE A 154 3.80 -20.01 30.19
CA ILE A 154 5.18 -19.54 30.22
C ILE A 154 6.10 -20.67 30.70
N TYR A 155 7.33 -20.70 30.21
CA TYR A 155 8.34 -21.62 30.73
C TYR A 155 8.92 -21.04 32.02
N ASP A 156 9.10 -21.90 33.03
CA ASP A 156 9.85 -21.54 34.24
C ASP A 156 11.36 -21.67 34.03
N ASP A 157 12.15 -21.22 35.02
CA ASP A 157 13.61 -21.25 34.97
C ASP A 157 14.21 -22.67 34.85
N ASN A 158 13.39 -23.70 35.12
CA ASN A 158 13.75 -25.11 34.98
C ASN A 158 13.29 -25.71 33.64
N GLY A 159 12.74 -24.90 32.73
CA GLY A 159 12.28 -25.33 31.41
C GLY A 159 10.93 -26.05 31.40
N MET A 160 10.18 -26.06 32.50
CA MET A 160 8.85 -26.66 32.59
C MET A 160 7.78 -25.66 32.14
N TRP A 161 6.86 -26.10 31.26
CA TRP A 161 5.75 -25.29 30.77
C TRP A 161 4.61 -25.21 31.80
N LYS A 162 4.14 -23.99 32.12
CA LYS A 162 3.00 -23.74 33.02
C LYS A 162 1.96 -22.83 32.39
#